data_AF-A0A2P5M5K6-F1
#
_entry.id   AF-A0A2P5M5K6-F1
#
_cell.length_a   1.000
_cell.length_b   1.000
_cell.length_c   1.000
_cell.angle_alpha   90.00
_cell.angle_beta   90.00
_cell.angle_gamma   90.00
#
_symmetry.space_group_name_H-M   'P 1'
#
loop_
_entity.id
_entity.type
_entity.pdbx_description
1 polymer ?
#
loop_
_entity_poly.entity_id
_entity_poly.type
_entity_poly.pdbx_seq_one_letter_code
_entity_poly.pdbx_strand_id
1 'polypeptide(L)'
;MKKTLAVHVDRFALPSCRLFPSTCLEWKLIKLNNRLNRPFSTPLPAELKCGLERVTRFSMDHIRVNFNSFKPATLNAQAYTQGADIYLAPGMEKLLAHESWHAVQQLQKRVPVSFKANGLRLNDDPRLEREADILGELAVRLGRVALKKPSVGLIRKSPIRFKLPQF
;
A
#
# COMPACT_ATOMS: atom_id res chain seq x y z
N MET A 1 24.52 7.93 -1.28
CA MET A 1 23.31 7.48 -0.58
C MET A 1 22.22 7.25 -1.61
N LYS A 2 21.64 6.04 -1.66
CA LYS A 2 20.56 5.73 -2.62
C LYS A 2 19.26 6.45 -2.20
N LYS A 3 18.43 6.85 -3.17
CA LYS A 3 17.15 7.54 -2.92
C LYS A 3 16.15 6.60 -2.25
N THR A 4 15.99 5.41 -2.80
CA THR A 4 15.00 4.40 -2.42
C THR A 4 15.59 3.02 -2.69
N LEU A 5 15.05 1.99 -2.04
CA LEU A 5 15.39 0.60 -2.28
C LEU A 5 14.16 -0.29 -2.12
N ALA A 6 13.85 -1.09 -3.14
CA ALA A 6 12.86 -2.15 -3.03
C ALA A 6 13.48 -3.39 -2.38
N VAL A 7 12.94 -3.83 -1.25
CA VAL A 7 13.31 -5.13 -0.66
C VAL A 7 12.51 -6.22 -1.36
N HIS A 8 13.11 -7.36 -1.64
CA HIS A 8 12.38 -8.55 -2.03
C HIS A 8 11.87 -9.28 -0.79
N VAL A 9 10.62 -9.73 -0.84
CA VAL A 9 10.00 -10.53 0.22
C VAL A 9 9.53 -11.87 -0.34
N ASP A 10 10.03 -12.97 0.23
CA ASP A 10 9.67 -14.34 -0.19
C ASP A 10 8.20 -14.67 0.08
N ARG A 11 7.64 -14.07 1.13
CA ARG A 11 6.22 -14.21 1.49
C ARG A 11 5.71 -12.83 1.89
N PHE A 12 5.05 -12.14 0.96
CA PHE A 12 4.17 -11.05 1.35
C PHE A 12 3.05 -11.69 2.18
N ALA A 13 3.00 -11.41 3.47
CA ALA A 13 1.94 -11.87 4.36
C ALA A 13 0.65 -11.12 4.03
N LEU A 14 0.12 -11.36 2.83
CA LEU A 14 -1.24 -11.01 2.48
C LEU A 14 -2.16 -11.88 3.34
N PRO A 15 -3.15 -11.31 4.03
CA PRO A 15 -4.30 -12.11 4.39
C PRO A 15 -4.87 -12.63 3.08
N SER A 16 -4.83 -13.95 2.91
CA SER A 16 -5.35 -14.65 1.75
C SER A 16 -6.80 -14.24 1.51
N CYS A 17 -7.05 -13.38 0.52
CA CYS A 17 -8.40 -13.15 0.02
C CYS A 17 -8.62 -14.04 -1.20
N ARG A 18 -9.20 -15.22 -0.96
CA ARG A 18 -10.25 -15.82 -1.78
C ARG A 18 -10.98 -16.86 -0.91
N LEU A 19 -12.30 -16.67 -0.81
CA LEU A 19 -13.31 -17.50 -0.15
C LEU A 19 -13.44 -17.29 1.38
N PHE A 20 -14.63 -16.81 1.78
CA PHE A 20 -15.19 -17.03 3.12
C PHE A 20 -15.06 -18.53 3.47
N PRO A 21 -14.65 -18.89 4.70
CA PRO A 21 -15.66 -19.09 5.74
C PRO A 21 -15.23 -18.67 7.17
N SER A 22 -16.24 -18.37 8.01
CA SER A 22 -16.25 -18.47 9.49
C SER A 22 -14.89 -18.36 10.20
N THR A 23 -14.46 -17.21 10.72
CA THR A 23 -15.06 -16.53 11.86
C THR A 23 -14.65 -15.05 11.86
N CYS A 24 -15.59 -14.14 12.12
CA CYS A 24 -15.28 -12.72 12.32
C CYS A 24 -14.34 -12.46 13.52
N LEU A 25 -14.22 -13.41 14.46
CA LEU A 25 -13.38 -13.26 15.66
C LEU A 25 -11.89 -13.40 15.36
N GLU A 26 -11.48 -14.38 14.57
CA GLU A 26 -10.07 -14.67 14.30
C GLU A 26 -9.42 -13.55 13.49
N TRP A 27 -10.18 -12.93 12.58
CA TRP A 27 -9.74 -11.74 11.86
C TRP A 27 -9.61 -10.50 12.76
N LYS A 28 -10.54 -10.32 13.70
CA LYS A 28 -10.46 -9.24 14.70
C LYS A 28 -9.20 -9.40 15.55
N LEU A 29 -8.87 -10.64 15.93
CA LEU A 29 -7.68 -10.98 16.71
C LEU A 29 -6.38 -10.76 15.93
N ILE A 30 -6.28 -11.13 14.65
CA ILE A 30 -5.08 -10.84 13.83
C ILE A 30 -4.90 -9.32 13.61
N LYS A 31 -6.00 -8.60 13.35
CA LYS A 31 -5.98 -7.14 13.16
C LYS A 31 -5.61 -6.41 14.46
N LEU A 32 -6.02 -6.92 15.61
CA LEU A 32 -5.64 -6.44 16.95
C LEU A 32 -4.19 -6.79 17.28
N ASN A 33 -3.75 -8.03 17.05
CA ASN A 33 -2.39 -8.49 17.34
C ASN A 33 -1.33 -7.71 16.54
N ASN A 34 -1.61 -7.44 15.25
CA ASN A 34 -0.76 -6.58 14.42
C ASN A 34 -0.76 -5.10 14.83
N ARG A 35 -1.80 -4.62 15.53
CA ARG A 35 -1.83 -3.26 16.10
C ARG A 35 -1.06 -3.17 17.43
N LEU A 36 -1.10 -4.22 18.24
CA LEU A 36 -0.45 -4.27 19.56
C LEU A 36 1.06 -4.51 19.46
N ASN A 37 1.53 -5.28 18.47
CA ASN A 37 2.96 -5.62 18.32
C ASN A 37 3.80 -4.60 17.54
N ARG A 38 3.25 -3.43 17.17
CA ARG A 38 3.99 -2.40 16.41
C ARG A 38 3.87 -1.03 17.06
N PRO A 39 4.48 -0.84 18.25
CA PRO A 39 4.56 0.49 18.84
C PRO A 39 5.29 1.39 17.82
N PHE A 40 4.75 2.56 17.53
CA PHE A 40 5.30 3.58 16.62
C PHE A 40 5.08 3.43 15.10
N SER A 41 4.24 2.50 14.65
CA SER A 41 3.87 2.43 13.23
C SER A 41 2.54 3.14 12.93
N THR A 42 2.54 4.02 11.94
CA THR A 42 1.35 4.78 11.52
C THR A 42 0.67 4.14 10.31
N PRO A 43 -0.66 4.20 10.17
CA PRO A 43 -1.32 3.80 8.93
C PRO A 43 -0.94 4.70 7.76
N LEU A 44 -1.15 4.23 6.52
CA LEU A 44 -1.04 5.09 5.34
C LEU A 44 -2.00 6.30 5.43
N PRO A 45 -1.57 7.50 5.00
CA PRO A 45 -2.45 8.66 4.85
C PRO A 45 -3.67 8.31 3.99
N ALA A 46 -4.85 8.74 4.42
CA ALA A 46 -6.13 8.34 3.81
C ALA A 46 -6.20 8.67 2.31
N GLU A 47 -5.68 9.83 1.89
CA GLU A 47 -5.61 10.23 0.48
C GLU A 47 -4.80 9.24 -0.34
N LEU A 48 -3.54 9.00 0.07
CA LEU A 48 -2.63 8.11 -0.63
C LEU A 48 -3.17 6.68 -0.67
N LYS A 49 -3.69 6.20 0.45
CA LYS A 49 -4.34 4.88 0.54
C LYS A 49 -5.48 4.77 -0.48
N CYS A 50 -6.42 5.71 -0.48
CA CYS A 50 -7.54 5.71 -1.41
C CYS A 50 -7.06 5.73 -2.88
N GLY A 51 -6.05 6.54 -3.18
CA GLY A 51 -5.41 6.57 -4.49
C GLY A 51 -4.84 5.22 -4.92
N LEU A 52 -4.05 4.59 -4.06
CA LEU A 52 -3.44 3.28 -4.32
C LEU A 52 -4.49 2.18 -4.51
N GLU A 53 -5.52 2.13 -3.66
CA GLU A 53 -6.60 1.14 -3.78
C GLU A 53 -7.38 1.30 -5.08
N ARG A 54 -7.54 2.53 -5.58
CA ARG A 54 -8.18 2.80 -6.88
C ARG A 54 -7.34 2.32 -8.06
N VAL A 55 -6.03 2.57 -8.02
CA VAL A 55 -5.10 2.16 -9.09
C VAL A 55 -4.94 0.64 -9.12
N THR A 56 -4.79 0.02 -7.95
CA THR A 56 -4.33 -1.37 -7.84
C THR A 56 -5.43 -2.39 -7.62
N ARG A 57 -6.62 -1.96 -7.15
CA ARG A 57 -7.72 -2.83 -6.69
C ARG A 57 -7.37 -3.74 -5.51
N PHE A 58 -6.21 -3.56 -4.88
CA PHE A 58 -5.84 -4.23 -3.64
C PHE A 58 -6.14 -3.35 -2.43
N SER A 59 -6.50 -3.94 -1.29
CA SER A 59 -6.63 -3.18 -0.04
C SER A 59 -5.25 -2.88 0.55
N MET A 60 -5.06 -1.63 0.97
CA MET A 60 -3.82 -1.13 1.58
C MET A 60 -3.94 -0.95 3.10
N ASP A 61 -5.00 -1.49 3.72
CA ASP A 61 -5.28 -1.45 5.16
C ASP A 61 -4.14 -1.94 6.06
N HIS A 62 -3.37 -2.88 5.54
CA HIS A 62 -2.33 -3.58 6.27
C HIS A 62 -0.98 -2.87 6.22
N ILE A 63 -0.80 -1.88 5.34
CA ILE A 63 0.44 -1.13 5.22
C ILE A 63 0.66 -0.27 6.47
N ARG A 64 1.90 -0.24 6.94
CA ARG A 64 2.36 0.53 8.08
C ARG A 64 3.57 1.36 7.69
N VAL A 65 3.57 2.62 8.13
CA VAL A 65 4.62 3.60 7.86
C VAL A 65 5.33 3.93 9.16
N ASN A 66 6.64 3.74 9.16
CA ASN A 66 7.53 4.06 10.26
C ASN A 66 8.30 5.32 9.89
N PHE A 67 7.77 6.47 10.30
CA PHE A 67 8.42 7.77 10.11
C PHE A 67 9.63 7.92 11.03
N ASN A 68 10.57 8.80 10.64
CA ASN A 68 11.78 9.12 11.42
C ASN A 68 12.59 7.88 11.84
N SER A 69 12.63 6.86 10.98
CA SER A 69 13.33 5.61 11.26
C SER A 69 14.82 5.73 10.93
N PHE A 70 15.68 5.19 11.80
CA PHE A 70 17.11 5.05 11.52
C PHE A 70 17.44 3.83 10.65
N LYS A 71 16.47 2.93 10.41
CA LYS A 71 16.69 1.70 9.64
C LYS A 71 17.20 1.94 8.22
N PRO A 72 16.67 2.91 7.42
CA PRO A 72 17.17 3.15 6.07
C PRO A 72 18.67 3.50 6.01
N ALA A 73 19.19 4.17 7.04
CA ALA A 73 20.62 4.51 7.12
C ALA A 73 21.52 3.28 7.14
N THR A 74 21.07 2.15 7.72
CA THR A 74 21.83 0.90 7.73
C THR A 74 22.07 0.36 6.31
N LEU A 75 21.16 0.64 5.38
CA LEU A 75 21.24 0.22 3.97
C LEU A 75 21.76 1.33 3.04
N ASN A 76 22.26 2.44 3.61
CA ASN A 76 22.68 3.62 2.85
C ASN A 76 21.57 4.16 1.92
N ALA A 77 20.32 4.13 2.40
CA ALA A 77 19.12 4.59 1.70
C ALA A 77 18.34 5.63 2.52
N GLN A 78 17.52 6.45 1.86
CA GLN A 78 16.62 7.41 2.53
C GLN A 78 15.30 6.76 2.95
N ALA A 79 14.87 5.76 2.20
CA ALA A 79 13.67 5.00 2.47
C ALA A 79 13.78 3.58 1.89
N TYR A 80 13.00 2.65 2.44
CA TYR A 80 12.80 1.34 1.84
C TYR A 80 11.48 0.72 2.29
N THR A 81 11.02 -0.27 1.52
CA THR A 81 9.79 -1.02 1.80
C THR A 81 10.10 -2.50 1.94
N GLN A 82 9.59 -3.10 3.02
CA GLN A 82 9.71 -4.52 3.32
C GLN A 82 8.34 -5.11 3.65
N GLY A 83 7.70 -5.69 2.63
CA GLY A 83 6.36 -6.26 2.73
C GLY A 83 5.33 -5.18 3.03
N ALA A 84 4.67 -5.30 4.18
CA ALA A 84 3.66 -4.35 4.64
C ALA A 84 4.25 -3.14 5.40
N ASP A 85 5.57 -3.10 5.59
CA ASP A 85 6.24 -2.09 6.39
C ASP A 85 7.07 -1.16 5.51
N ILE A 86 6.81 0.14 5.63
CA ILE A 86 7.56 1.21 4.99
C ILE A 86 8.39 1.92 6.06
N TYR A 87 9.66 2.16 5.77
CA TYR A 87 10.58 2.87 6.65
C TYR A 87 11.09 4.13 5.96
N LEU A 88 10.88 5.28 6.60
CA LEU A 88 11.29 6.59 6.08
C LEU A 88 12.29 7.22 7.05
N ALA A 89 13.41 7.70 6.52
CA ALA A 89 14.31 8.56 7.28
C ALA A 89 13.63 9.91 7.61
N PRO A 90 14.12 10.65 8.62
CA PRO A 90 13.58 11.97 8.95
C PRO A 90 13.53 12.92 7.75
N GLY A 91 12.38 13.56 7.50
CA GLY A 91 12.18 14.52 6.41
C GLY A 91 12.00 13.90 5.01
N MET A 92 11.77 12.58 4.93
CA MET A 92 11.64 11.83 3.67
C MET A 92 10.20 11.42 3.35
N GLU A 93 9.20 12.09 3.92
CA GLU A 93 7.77 11.83 3.71
C GLU A 93 7.37 11.93 2.24
N LYS A 94 8.09 12.74 1.44
CA LYS A 94 7.90 12.86 0.00
C LYS A 94 8.10 11.54 -0.77
N LEU A 95 8.89 10.60 -0.21
CA LEU A 95 9.13 9.28 -0.81
C LEU A 95 8.03 8.28 -0.47
N LEU A 96 7.09 8.63 0.41
CA LEU A 96 6.07 7.69 0.88
C LEU A 96 5.22 7.11 -0.27
N ALA A 97 4.85 7.93 -1.25
CA ALA A 97 4.06 7.46 -2.38
C ALA A 97 4.84 6.46 -3.25
N HIS A 98 6.12 6.72 -3.46
CA HIS A 98 7.04 5.86 -4.20
C HIS A 98 7.22 4.51 -3.47
N GLU A 99 7.54 4.56 -2.18
CA GLU A 99 7.69 3.37 -1.33
C GLU A 99 6.41 2.55 -1.22
N SER A 100 5.26 3.22 -1.15
CA SER A 100 3.97 2.52 -1.18
C SER A 100 3.76 1.76 -2.48
N TRP A 101 4.31 2.23 -3.61
CA TRP A 101 4.27 1.49 -4.86
C TRP A 101 5.20 0.27 -4.83
N HIS A 102 6.34 0.33 -4.16
CA HIS A 102 7.16 -0.87 -3.93
C HIS A 102 6.39 -1.94 -3.13
N ALA A 103 5.56 -1.55 -2.17
CA ALA A 103 4.66 -2.51 -1.50
C ALA A 103 3.71 -3.18 -2.51
N VAL A 104 3.16 -2.43 -3.47
CA VAL A 104 2.34 -2.98 -4.56
C VAL A 104 3.13 -3.94 -5.44
N GLN A 105 4.37 -3.61 -5.80
CA GLN A 105 5.22 -4.47 -6.60
C GLN A 105 5.50 -5.81 -5.88
N GLN A 106 5.76 -5.76 -4.58
CA GLN A 106 5.96 -6.94 -3.75
C GLN A 106 4.66 -7.76 -3.59
N LEU A 107 3.51 -7.10 -3.43
CA LEU A 107 2.18 -7.71 -3.45
C LEU A 107 1.92 -8.48 -4.75
N GLN A 108 2.33 -7.90 -5.88
CA GLN A 108 2.24 -8.50 -7.21
C GLN A 108 3.28 -9.61 -7.46
N LYS A 109 4.18 -9.88 -6.49
CA LYS A 109 5.21 -10.93 -6.55
C LYS A 109 6.15 -10.81 -7.76
N ARG A 110 6.44 -9.58 -8.19
CA ARG A 110 7.21 -9.29 -9.40
C ARG A 110 8.49 -8.50 -9.15
N VAL A 111 8.91 -8.37 -7.90
CA VAL A 111 10.21 -7.77 -7.54
C VAL A 111 11.22 -8.91 -7.56
N PRO A 112 12.07 -9.05 -8.59
CA PRO A 112 13.15 -10.05 -8.57
C PRO A 112 14.21 -9.65 -7.53
N VAL A 113 15.18 -10.53 -7.29
CA VAL A 113 16.31 -10.21 -6.42
C VAL A 113 17.50 -9.86 -7.28
N SER A 114 17.98 -8.63 -7.16
CA SER A 114 19.17 -8.15 -7.86
C SER A 114 20.44 -8.39 -7.03
N PHE A 115 20.40 -8.10 -5.72
CA PHE A 115 21.56 -8.24 -4.84
C PHE A 115 21.15 -8.43 -3.37
N LYS A 116 22.12 -8.66 -2.48
CA LYS A 116 21.91 -8.75 -1.03
C LYS A 116 22.73 -7.69 -0.29
N ALA A 117 22.15 -7.03 0.70
CA ALA A 117 22.86 -6.14 1.63
C ALA A 117 22.28 -6.28 3.03
N ASN A 118 23.14 -6.38 4.05
CA ASN A 118 22.76 -6.56 5.46
C ASN A 118 21.71 -7.67 5.68
N GLY A 119 21.84 -8.80 4.97
CA GLY A 119 20.91 -9.92 5.04
C GLY A 119 19.57 -9.71 4.32
N LEU A 120 19.30 -8.51 3.79
CA LEU A 120 18.12 -8.22 2.98
C LEU A 120 18.39 -8.48 1.50
N ARG A 121 17.39 -9.05 0.83
CA ARG A 121 17.36 -9.24 -0.62
C ARG A 121 16.81 -7.96 -1.23
N LEU A 122 17.53 -7.33 -2.15
CA LEU A 122 17.23 -6.00 -2.68
C LEU A 122 17.10 -6.04 -4.20
N ASN A 123 16.35 -5.08 -4.73
CA ASN A 123 16.16 -4.85 -6.15
C ASN A 123 16.40 -3.36 -6.47
N ASP A 124 17.18 -3.10 -7.51
CA ASP A 124 17.48 -1.76 -8.02
C ASP A 124 17.22 -1.64 -9.53
N ASP A 125 16.29 -2.44 -10.07
CA ASP A 125 15.86 -2.36 -11.47
C ASP A 125 15.29 -0.95 -11.79
N PRO A 126 15.94 -0.18 -12.68
CA PRO A 126 15.50 1.17 -13.04
C PRO A 126 14.08 1.24 -13.60
N ARG A 127 13.57 0.15 -14.21
CA ARG A 127 12.20 0.09 -14.72
C ARG A 127 11.19 0.09 -13.58
N LEU A 128 11.46 -0.66 -12.52
CA LEU A 128 10.60 -0.74 -11.34
C LEU A 128 10.64 0.56 -10.52
N GLU A 129 11.80 1.21 -10.43
CA GLU A 129 11.95 2.53 -9.79
C GLU A 129 11.15 3.62 -10.53
N ARG A 130 11.28 3.67 -11.87
CA ARG A 130 10.52 4.62 -12.70
C ARG A 130 9.01 4.39 -12.59
N GLU A 131 8.59 3.14 -12.56
CA GLU A 131 7.20 2.80 -12.36
C GLU A 131 6.68 3.28 -11.00
N ALA A 132 7.47 3.11 -9.94
CA ALA A 132 7.15 3.58 -8.60
C ALA A 132 7.01 5.11 -8.52
N ASP A 133 7.87 5.86 -9.22
CA ASP A 133 7.73 7.31 -9.36
C ASP A 133 6.40 7.69 -10.03
N ILE A 134 6.10 7.13 -11.21
CA ILE A 134 4.93 7.50 -12.03
C ILE A 134 3.62 7.12 -11.32
N LEU A 135 3.52 5.87 -10.87
CA LEU A 135 2.28 5.34 -10.32
C LEU A 135 2.05 5.73 -8.86
N GLY A 136 3.14 5.98 -8.10
CA GLY A 136 3.07 6.65 -6.80
C GLY A 136 2.48 8.05 -6.92
N GLU A 137 2.94 8.85 -7.88
CA GLU A 137 2.40 10.19 -8.10
C GLU A 137 0.93 10.15 -8.57
N LEU A 138 0.59 9.24 -9.48
CA LEU A 138 -0.79 9.03 -9.93
C LEU A 138 -1.72 8.71 -8.75
N ALA A 139 -1.28 7.85 -7.82
CA ALA A 139 -2.05 7.51 -6.63
C ALA A 139 -2.32 8.76 -5.76
N VAL A 140 -1.32 9.62 -5.53
CA VAL A 140 -1.52 10.87 -4.79
C VAL A 140 -2.57 11.75 -5.47
N ARG A 141 -2.50 11.92 -6.79
CA ARG A 141 -3.45 12.74 -7.55
C ARG A 141 -4.88 12.18 -7.43
N LEU A 142 -5.06 10.88 -7.63
CA LEU A 142 -6.36 10.23 -7.53
C LEU A 142 -6.95 10.26 -6.12
N GLY A 143 -6.10 10.14 -5.10
CA GLY A 143 -6.46 10.24 -3.68
C GLY A 143 -7.03 11.61 -3.31
N ARG A 144 -6.33 12.69 -3.72
CA ARG A 144 -6.79 14.07 -3.52
C ARG A 144 -8.13 14.35 -4.18
N VAL A 145 -8.33 13.85 -5.40
CA VAL A 145 -9.62 13.98 -6.11
C VAL A 145 -10.73 13.16 -5.43
N ALA A 146 -10.40 11.99 -4.88
CA ALA A 146 -11.36 11.13 -4.20
C ALA A 146 -11.98 11.79 -2.97
N LEU A 147 -11.14 12.39 -2.11
CA LEU A 147 -11.59 13.00 -0.86
C LEU A 147 -12.21 14.39 -1.04
N LYS A 148 -11.96 15.06 -2.18
CA LYS A 148 -12.58 16.35 -2.50
C LYS A 148 -13.99 16.26 -3.10
N LYS A 149 -14.46 15.09 -3.51
CA LYS A 149 -15.86 14.95 -3.95
C LYS A 149 -16.76 14.97 -2.71
N PRO A 150 -17.70 15.94 -2.56
CA PRO A 150 -18.76 15.77 -1.58
C PRO A 150 -19.50 14.49 -1.95
N SER A 151 -19.71 13.61 -0.97
CA SER A 151 -20.60 12.46 -1.10
C SER A 151 -21.97 12.98 -1.52
N VAL A 152 -22.26 12.93 -2.83
CA VAL A 152 -23.62 13.02 -3.33
C VAL A 152 -24.39 11.92 -2.60
N GLY A 153 -25.30 12.35 -1.73
CA GLY A 153 -26.03 11.48 -0.83
C GLY A 153 -26.71 10.33 -1.58
N LEU A 154 -26.86 9.21 -0.88
CA LEU A 154 -27.75 8.13 -1.28
C LEU A 154 -29.15 8.70 -1.54
N ILE A 155 -29.47 9.02 -2.79
CA ILE A 155 -30.87 9.08 -3.23
C ILE A 155 -31.32 7.63 -3.30
N ARG A 156 -32.15 7.23 -2.33
CA ARG A 156 -32.95 6.01 -2.42
C ARG A 156 -33.77 6.07 -3.70
N LYS A 157 -33.34 5.38 -4.76
CA LYS A 157 -34.19 5.17 -5.93
C LYS A 157 -35.21 4.09 -5.57
N SER A 158 -36.43 4.52 -5.22
CA SER A 158 -37.62 3.68 -5.32
C SER A 158 -37.78 3.18 -6.76
N PRO A 159 -38.37 1.98 -6.98
CA PRO A 159 -38.30 1.30 -8.26
C PRO A 159 -39.21 2.00 -9.29
N ILE A 160 -38.63 2.44 -10.40
CA ILE A 160 -39.39 2.86 -11.58
C ILE A 160 -39.88 1.58 -12.26
N ARG A 161 -41.19 1.32 -12.18
CA ARG A 161 -41.87 0.22 -12.84
C ARG A 161 -41.97 0.54 -14.34
N PHE A 162 -41.01 0.07 -15.13
CA PHE A 162 -41.11 0.12 -16.60
C PHE A 162 -42.18 -0.89 -17.05
N LYS A 163 -43.27 -0.40 -17.67
CA LYS A 163 -44.16 -1.23 -18.50
C LYS A 163 -43.50 -1.37 -19.88
N LEU A 164 -43.20 -2.59 -20.28
CA LEU A 164 -42.85 -2.94 -21.66
C LEU A 164 -44.14 -3.01 -22.50
N PRO A 165 -44.15 -2.49 -23.74
CA PRO A 165 -45.24 -2.75 -24.68
C PRO A 165 -45.17 -4.21 -25.15
N GLN A 166 -46.34 -4.84 -25.23
CA GLN A 166 -46.50 -6.14 -25.86
C GLN A 166 -46.52 -5.92 -27.37
N PHE A 167 -45.70 -6.70 -28.08
CA PHE A 167 -45.84 -6.91 -29.53
C PHE A 167 -46.89 -8.00 -29.76
#